data_AF-A0A2Z2Q2F1-F1
#
_entry.id   AF-A0A2Z2Q2F1-F1
#
_cell.length_a   1.000
_cell.length_b   1.000
_cell.length_c   1.000
_cell.angle_alpha   90.00
_cell.angle_beta   90.00
_cell.angle_gamma   90.00
#
_symmetry.space_group_name_H-M   'P 1'
#
loop_
_entity.id
_entity.type
_entity.pdbx_description
1 polymer ?
#
loop_
_entity_poly.entity_id
_entity_poly.type
_entity_poly.pdbx_seq_one_letter_code
_entity_poly.pdbx_strand_id
1 'polypeptide(L)'
;MMVYQRPVFRVISLLRIRNREEAKLVLIGAVVVYRNFVEQTLADAQKNWVKSLVLYDDPGDAVTGILTWFSRCACLHGPRLGPLDTIAVNDNPLYIYCPRRKLEEYAKERIVSFHSEIGSVVCSMSPFDAGVTREKVRYGHNLISPGSCLLPDALEAYVAFLPSKSFLKLPYSVYEVHNDRYVHKFFALLPGSRFHFEVVAVGLAYPAAKKRPSGLGILRCCFTGKTNTCL
;
A
#
# COMPACT_ATOMS: atom_id res chain seq x y z
N MET A 1 12.67 -0.10 -30.37
CA MET A 1 11.54 0.38 -29.54
C MET A 1 12.00 0.46 -28.08
N MET A 2 11.99 1.64 -27.47
CA MET A 2 12.45 1.82 -26.09
C MET A 2 11.38 1.30 -25.11
N VAL A 3 11.67 0.23 -24.39
CA VAL A 3 10.72 -0.37 -23.42
C VAL A 3 10.61 0.54 -22.20
N TYR A 4 9.38 0.88 -21.80
CA TYR A 4 9.14 1.65 -20.58
C TYR A 4 9.64 0.89 -19.34
N GLN A 5 10.54 1.49 -18.58
CA GLN A 5 10.98 0.99 -17.28
C GLN A 5 10.33 1.83 -16.18
N ARG A 6 9.38 1.25 -15.46
CA ARG A 6 8.68 1.94 -14.36
C ARG A 6 9.65 2.15 -13.18
N PRO A 7 9.78 3.38 -12.65
CA PRO A 7 10.42 3.58 -11.36
C PRO A 7 9.77 2.72 -10.27
N VAL A 8 10.57 2.27 -9.31
CA VAL A 8 10.11 1.36 -8.25
C VAL A 8 10.26 2.04 -6.90
N PHE A 9 9.18 2.05 -6.11
CA PHE A 9 9.23 2.58 -4.76
C PHE A 9 10.00 1.63 -3.83
N ARG A 10 10.77 2.20 -2.91
CA ARG A 10 11.43 1.44 -1.84
C ARG A 10 10.48 1.31 -0.66
N VAL A 11 9.94 0.11 -0.46
CA VAL A 11 9.07 -0.22 0.68
C VAL A 11 9.72 0.19 2.01
N ILE A 12 8.96 0.90 2.84
CA ILE A 12 9.40 1.28 4.19
C ILE A 12 9.05 0.15 5.18
N SER A 13 10.08 -0.45 5.79
CA SER A 13 9.89 -1.50 6.80
C SER A 13 9.91 -0.92 8.21
N LEU A 14 8.84 -1.15 8.96
CA LEU A 14 8.67 -0.77 10.36
C LEU A 14 8.87 -1.95 11.32
N LEU A 15 9.35 -3.10 10.83
CA LEU A 15 9.52 -4.34 11.59
C LEU A 15 10.36 -4.21 12.88
N ARG A 16 11.31 -3.28 12.87
CA ARG A 16 12.23 -3.04 13.99
C ARG A 16 11.72 -1.98 14.98
N ILE A 17 10.67 -1.23 14.63
CA ILE A 17 10.11 -0.18 15.48
C ILE A 17 9.16 -0.82 16.49
N ARG A 18 9.48 -0.67 17.77
CA ARG A 18 8.69 -1.25 18.88
C ARG A 18 7.78 -0.23 19.56
N ASN A 19 8.13 1.05 19.49
CA ASN A 19 7.30 2.10 20.07
C ASN A 19 6.13 2.40 19.12
N ARG A 20 4.91 2.34 19.66
CA ARG A 20 3.67 2.53 18.88
C ARG A 20 3.56 3.94 18.27
N GLU A 21 3.89 4.98 19.04
CA GLU A 21 3.81 6.37 18.56
C GLU A 21 4.87 6.65 17.50
N GLU A 22 6.08 6.11 17.67
CA GLU A 22 7.13 6.19 16.65
C GLU A 22 6.70 5.46 15.37
N ALA A 23 6.14 4.24 15.48
CA ALA A 23 5.67 3.49 14.33
C ALA A 23 4.54 4.23 13.59
N LYS A 24 3.65 4.90 14.32
CA LYS A 24 2.61 5.77 13.77
C LYS A 24 3.21 6.91 12.94
N LEU A 25 4.16 7.65 13.51
CA LEU A 25 4.81 8.77 12.83
C LEU A 25 5.56 8.32 11.57
N VAL A 26 6.28 7.20 11.65
CA VAL A 26 7.00 6.63 10.50
C VAL A 26 6.03 6.16 9.42
N LEU A 27 4.89 5.56 9.77
CA LEU A 27 3.88 5.16 8.80
C LEU A 27 3.27 6.37 8.08
N ILE A 28 2.93 7.44 8.81
CA ILE A 28 2.46 8.70 8.21
C ILE A 28 3.51 9.25 7.24
N GLY A 29 4.77 9.31 7.69
CA GLY A 29 5.88 9.75 6.84
C GLY A 29 6.07 8.89 5.59
N ALA A 30 5.93 7.57 5.70
CA ALA A 30 6.04 6.65 4.57
C ALA A 30 4.98 6.92 3.49
N VAL A 31 3.73 7.21 3.90
CA VAL A 31 2.65 7.57 2.96
C VAL A 31 2.94 8.90 2.26
N VAL A 32 3.44 9.91 2.99
CA VAL A 32 3.84 11.20 2.39
C VAL A 32 4.98 11.01 1.38
N VAL A 33 6.01 10.25 1.74
CA VAL A 33 7.14 9.96 0.84
C VAL A 33 6.69 9.20 -0.40
N TYR A 34 5.76 8.25 -0.26
CA TYR A 34 5.18 7.54 -1.39
C TYR A 34 4.37 8.46 -2.33
N ARG A 35 3.54 9.35 -1.78
CA ARG A 35 2.80 10.33 -2.58
C ARG A 35 3.75 11.20 -3.41
N ASN A 36 4.81 11.71 -2.78
CA ASN A 36 5.85 12.47 -3.49
C ASN A 36 6.53 11.65 -4.58
N PHE A 37 6.83 10.37 -4.34
CA PHE A 37 7.38 9.48 -5.36
C PHE A 37 6.43 9.32 -6.56
N VAL A 38 5.14 9.11 -6.30
CA VAL A 38 4.12 8.97 -7.34
C VAL A 38 4.04 10.23 -8.20
N GLU A 39 4.02 11.40 -7.57
CA GLU A 39 3.84 12.69 -8.25
C GLU A 39 5.10 13.20 -8.96
N GLN A 40 6.28 13.05 -8.34
CA GLN A 40 7.51 13.69 -8.83
C GLN A 40 8.44 12.72 -9.56
N THR A 41 8.32 11.41 -9.34
CA THR A 41 9.22 10.42 -9.97
C THR A 41 8.48 9.59 -10.99
N LEU A 42 7.38 8.96 -10.57
CA LEU A 42 6.63 8.04 -11.44
C LEU A 42 5.90 8.80 -12.56
N ALA A 43 5.14 9.85 -12.22
CA ALA A 43 4.42 10.63 -13.23
C ALA A 43 5.38 11.29 -14.24
N ASP A 44 6.50 11.84 -13.78
CA ASP A 44 7.52 12.43 -14.65
C ASP A 44 8.17 11.39 -15.58
N ALA A 45 8.50 10.20 -15.07
CA ALA A 45 9.04 9.12 -15.89
C ALA A 45 8.04 8.68 -16.98
N GLN A 46 6.75 8.53 -16.64
CA GLN A 46 5.71 8.19 -17.61
C GLN A 46 5.58 9.27 -18.70
N LYS A 47 5.53 10.54 -18.29
CA LYS A 47 5.40 11.68 -19.21
C LYS A 47 6.60 11.79 -20.15
N ASN A 48 7.81 11.65 -19.63
CA ASN A 48 9.04 11.75 -20.43
C ASN A 48 9.16 10.58 -21.41
N TRP A 49 8.82 9.36 -20.98
CA TRP A 49 8.82 8.21 -21.88
C TRP A 49 7.81 8.39 -23.02
N VAL A 50 6.57 8.83 -22.75
CA VAL A 50 5.58 9.09 -23.81
C VAL A 50 6.07 10.15 -24.80
N LYS A 51 6.62 11.27 -24.30
CA LYS A 51 7.20 12.31 -25.16
C LYS A 51 8.31 11.80 -26.08
N SER A 52 9.11 10.84 -25.59
CA SER A 52 10.20 10.26 -26.38
C SER A 52 9.72 9.46 -27.59
N LEU A 53 8.48 8.92 -27.57
CA LEU A 53 7.94 8.09 -28.66
C LEU A 53 7.61 8.88 -29.93
N VAL A 54 7.28 10.17 -29.80
CA VAL A 54 6.98 11.07 -30.93
C VAL A 54 8.18 11.19 -31.90
N LEU A 55 9.39 10.88 -31.41
CA LEU A 55 10.61 10.89 -32.20
C LEU A 55 10.80 9.61 -33.04
N TYR A 56 9.97 8.58 -32.84
CA TYR A 56 10.18 7.25 -33.41
C TYR A 56 8.99 6.75 -34.23
N ASP A 57 7.75 7.11 -33.90
CA ASP A 57 6.54 6.61 -34.57
C ASP A 57 5.40 7.65 -34.56
N ASP A 58 4.50 7.57 -35.55
CA ASP A 58 3.17 8.19 -35.51
C ASP A 58 2.13 7.12 -35.08
N PRO A 59 1.80 7.03 -33.79
CA PRO A 59 0.86 6.03 -33.30
C PRO A 59 -0.56 6.31 -33.82
N GLY A 60 -1.25 5.27 -34.27
CA GLY A 60 -2.66 5.40 -34.65
C GLY A 60 -3.54 5.93 -33.49
N ASP A 61 -4.64 6.61 -33.82
CA ASP A 61 -5.47 7.40 -32.88
C ASP A 61 -5.82 6.69 -31.56
N ALA A 62 -6.16 5.40 -31.61
CA ALA A 62 -6.50 4.61 -30.43
C ALA A 62 -5.32 4.48 -29.44
N VAL A 63 -4.11 4.34 -29.97
CA VAL A 63 -2.87 4.25 -29.16
C VAL A 63 -2.53 5.62 -28.60
N THR A 64 -2.72 6.69 -29.37
CA THR A 64 -2.54 8.08 -28.93
C THR A 64 -3.40 8.40 -27.70
N GLY A 65 -4.65 7.94 -27.67
CA GLY A 65 -5.52 8.08 -26.49
C GLY A 65 -4.96 7.39 -25.24
N ILE A 66 -4.48 6.14 -25.38
CA ILE A 66 -3.89 5.38 -24.26
C ILE A 66 -2.63 6.07 -23.74
N LEU A 67 -1.73 6.49 -24.63
CA LEU A 67 -0.48 7.16 -24.27
C LEU A 67 -0.73 8.52 -23.60
N THR A 68 -1.71 9.28 -24.10
CA THR A 68 -2.13 10.54 -23.49
C THR A 68 -2.61 10.32 -22.07
N TRP A 69 -3.50 9.35 -21.85
CA TRP A 69 -4.00 9.04 -20.51
C TRP A 69 -2.90 8.53 -19.58
N PHE A 70 -2.03 7.64 -20.07
CA PHE A 70 -0.88 7.13 -19.34
C PHE A 70 0.08 8.23 -18.89
N SER A 71 0.29 9.28 -19.70
CA SER A 71 1.14 10.42 -19.34
C SER A 71 0.53 11.35 -18.27
N ARG A 72 -0.79 11.30 -18.08
CA ARG A 72 -1.53 12.18 -17.16
C ARG A 72 -1.77 11.57 -15.80
N CYS A 73 -1.80 10.24 -15.71
CA CYS A 73 -2.14 9.53 -14.48
C CYS A 73 -1.03 8.54 -14.11
N ALA A 74 -0.57 8.62 -12.85
CA ALA A 74 0.43 7.70 -12.35
C ALA A 74 -0.12 6.26 -12.30
N CYS A 75 0.55 5.32 -12.97
CA CYS A 75 0.06 3.96 -13.17
C CYS A 75 0.97 2.91 -12.50
N LEU A 76 0.37 1.78 -12.10
CA LEU A 76 1.09 0.64 -11.53
C LEU A 76 1.87 -0.18 -12.57
N HIS A 77 1.57 -0.01 -13.86
CA HIS A 77 2.18 -0.75 -14.97
C HIS A 77 2.35 0.17 -16.19
N GLY A 78 3.12 -0.26 -17.19
CA GLY A 78 3.28 0.45 -18.47
C GLY A 78 2.00 0.48 -19.32
N PRO A 79 1.96 1.20 -20.44
CA PRO A 79 0.77 1.27 -21.29
C PRO A 79 0.40 -0.11 -21.85
N ARG A 80 -0.89 -0.39 -21.96
CA ARG A 80 -1.45 -1.63 -22.52
C ARG A 80 -2.81 -1.33 -23.15
N LEU A 81 -3.28 -2.21 -24.03
CA LEU A 81 -4.61 -2.08 -24.68
C LEU A 81 -5.77 -2.18 -23.68
N GLY A 82 -5.56 -2.84 -22.54
CA GLY A 82 -6.55 -2.91 -21.46
C GLY A 82 -6.56 -1.67 -20.54
N PRO A 83 -7.48 -1.63 -19.56
CA PRO A 83 -7.58 -0.50 -18.64
C PRO A 83 -6.25 -0.23 -17.90
N LEU A 84 -5.88 1.05 -17.82
CA LEU A 84 -4.78 1.50 -16.98
C LEU A 84 -5.17 1.43 -15.51
N ASP A 85 -4.28 0.87 -14.70
CA ASP A 85 -4.44 0.79 -13.26
C ASP A 85 -3.74 1.97 -12.57
N THR A 86 -4.51 3.03 -12.37
CA THR A 86 -4.02 4.30 -11.81
C THR A 86 -4.02 4.25 -10.29
N ILE A 87 -3.05 4.89 -9.66
CA ILE A 87 -2.94 5.01 -8.21
C ILE A 87 -3.84 6.16 -7.73
N ALA A 88 -4.73 5.91 -6.78
CA ALA A 88 -5.54 6.95 -6.16
C ALA A 88 -4.71 7.68 -5.09
N VAL A 89 -3.79 8.54 -5.54
CA VAL A 89 -2.78 9.20 -4.68
C VAL A 89 -3.39 10.07 -3.57
N ASN A 90 -4.59 10.61 -3.79
CA ASN A 90 -5.26 11.49 -2.84
C ASN A 90 -5.99 10.73 -1.72
N ASP A 91 -6.29 9.45 -1.93
CA ASP A 91 -7.06 8.63 -0.98
C ASP A 91 -6.22 8.22 0.23
N ASN A 92 -6.92 7.92 1.32
CA ASN A 92 -6.27 7.40 2.52
C ASN A 92 -5.67 6.00 2.27
N PRO A 93 -4.56 5.66 2.94
CA PRO A 93 -4.00 4.32 2.85
C PRO A 93 -4.99 3.26 3.34
N LEU A 94 -4.94 2.11 2.69
CA LEU A 94 -5.63 0.90 3.09
C LEU A 94 -4.63 -0.12 3.64
N TYR A 95 -5.16 -1.07 4.39
CA TYR A 95 -4.40 -2.04 5.14
C TYR A 95 -4.90 -3.45 4.87
N ILE A 96 -3.95 -4.34 4.58
CA ILE A 96 -4.14 -5.79 4.65
C ILE A 96 -3.45 -6.26 5.92
N TYR A 97 -4.22 -6.83 6.85
CA TYR A 97 -3.65 -7.52 8.00
C TYR A 97 -3.30 -8.96 7.62
N CYS A 98 -2.17 -9.45 8.13
CA CYS A 98 -1.67 -10.77 7.78
C CYS A 98 -0.79 -11.38 8.89
N PRO A 99 -0.50 -12.69 8.80
CA PRO A 99 0.56 -13.31 9.57
C PRO A 99 1.92 -12.68 9.32
N ARG A 100 2.75 -12.57 10.36
CA ARG A 100 4.08 -11.96 10.27
C ARG A 100 4.96 -12.57 9.18
N ARG A 101 4.86 -13.89 8.97
CA ARG A 101 5.66 -14.62 7.96
C ARG A 101 5.45 -14.13 6.52
N LYS A 102 4.31 -13.49 6.21
CA LYS A 102 4.04 -12.95 4.86
C LYS A 102 4.72 -11.60 4.59
N LEU A 103 5.25 -10.92 5.60
CA LEU A 103 5.77 -9.57 5.43
C LEU A 103 7.00 -9.49 4.52
N GLU A 104 7.89 -10.49 4.57
CA GLU A 104 9.09 -10.52 3.74
C GLU A 104 8.73 -10.67 2.26
N GLU A 105 7.72 -11.49 1.96
CA GLU A 105 7.17 -11.66 0.61
C GLU A 105 6.62 -10.33 0.09
N TYR A 106 5.70 -9.68 0.82
CA TYR A 106 5.14 -8.39 0.42
C TYR A 106 6.23 -7.31 0.24
N ALA A 107 7.20 -7.25 1.15
CA ALA A 107 8.28 -6.27 1.05
C ALA A 107 9.19 -6.50 -0.17
N LYS A 108 9.38 -7.76 -0.58
CA LYS A 108 10.20 -8.14 -1.72
C LYS A 108 9.51 -7.89 -3.06
N GLU A 109 8.23 -8.23 -3.18
CA GLU A 109 7.45 -8.08 -4.42
C GLU A 109 7.25 -6.62 -4.80
N ARG A 110 7.04 -5.74 -3.80
CA ARG A 110 6.81 -4.28 -3.95
C ARG A 110 5.53 -3.93 -4.71
N ILE A 111 5.33 -4.43 -5.92
CA ILE A 111 4.07 -4.36 -6.66
C ILE A 111 3.45 -5.75 -6.64
N VAL A 112 2.29 -5.86 -6.00
CA VAL A 112 1.68 -7.15 -5.68
C VAL A 112 0.44 -7.35 -6.54
N SER A 113 0.33 -8.52 -7.16
CA SER A 113 -0.95 -9.01 -7.70
C SER A 113 -1.66 -9.79 -6.61
N PHE A 114 -2.67 -9.17 -6.00
CA PHE A 114 -3.42 -9.78 -4.91
C PHE A 114 -4.53 -10.65 -5.46
N HIS A 115 -4.56 -11.90 -5.02
CA HIS A 115 -5.67 -12.81 -5.29
C HIS A 115 -6.52 -12.99 -4.04
N SER A 116 -7.80 -12.64 -4.13
CA SER A 116 -8.73 -12.75 -3.02
C SER A 116 -9.10 -14.21 -2.78
N GLU A 117 -8.64 -14.74 -1.64
CA GLU A 117 -9.08 -16.00 -1.07
C GLU A 117 -10.36 -15.79 -0.23
N ILE A 118 -11.01 -16.91 0.16
CA ILE A 118 -12.12 -16.88 1.12
C ILE A 118 -11.64 -16.17 2.40
N GLY A 119 -12.40 -15.18 2.86
CA GLY A 119 -12.04 -14.41 4.05
C GLY A 119 -11.09 -13.24 3.81
N SER A 120 -10.77 -12.88 2.56
CA SER A 120 -9.91 -11.72 2.29
C SER A 120 -10.62 -10.42 2.62
N VAL A 121 -10.03 -9.65 3.54
CA VAL A 121 -10.54 -8.35 3.97
C VAL A 121 -9.43 -7.31 3.88
N VAL A 122 -9.74 -6.18 3.25
CA VAL A 122 -8.96 -4.95 3.27
C VAL A 122 -9.66 -3.97 4.20
N CYS A 123 -8.97 -3.09 4.90
CA CYS A 123 -9.62 -2.06 5.70
C CYS A 123 -8.90 -0.72 5.70
N SER A 124 -9.59 0.35 6.08
CA SER A 124 -8.99 1.67 6.30
C SER A 124 -8.54 1.92 7.75
N MET A 125 -8.62 0.90 8.61
CA MET A 125 -8.28 1.01 10.02
C MET A 125 -6.77 0.81 10.23
N SER A 126 -6.05 1.90 10.50
CA SER A 126 -4.62 1.82 10.81
C SER A 126 -4.41 1.11 12.14
N PRO A 127 -3.37 0.26 12.27
CA PRO A 127 -3.05 -0.39 13.54
C PRO A 127 -2.73 0.62 14.65
N PHE A 128 -2.43 1.88 14.29
CA PHE A 128 -2.01 2.94 15.20
C PHE A 128 -3.06 4.03 15.42
N ASP A 129 -4.27 3.87 14.87
CA ASP A 129 -5.36 4.80 15.15
C ASP A 129 -5.76 4.74 16.63
N ALA A 130 -6.30 5.86 17.11
CA ALA A 130 -6.69 6.00 18.50
C ALA A 130 -7.79 4.97 18.86
N GLY A 131 -7.58 4.22 19.93
CA GLY A 131 -8.54 3.22 20.38
C GLY A 131 -8.66 1.97 19.50
N VAL A 132 -7.80 1.80 18.48
CA VAL A 132 -7.72 0.56 17.68
C VAL A 132 -6.96 -0.50 18.46
N THR A 133 -7.59 -1.66 18.65
CA THR A 133 -7.01 -2.85 19.27
C THR A 133 -7.13 -4.05 18.34
N ARG A 134 -6.38 -5.10 18.64
CA ARG A 134 -6.43 -6.37 17.88
C ARG A 134 -7.83 -6.96 17.86
N GLU A 135 -8.55 -6.87 18.97
CA GLU A 135 -9.90 -7.39 19.13
C GLU A 135 -10.89 -6.62 18.26
N LYS A 136 -10.76 -5.29 18.17
CA LYS A 136 -11.61 -4.46 17.29
C LYS A 136 -11.39 -4.75 15.82
N VAL A 137 -10.13 -4.87 15.39
CA VAL A 137 -9.81 -5.25 13.99
C VAL A 137 -10.34 -6.65 13.70
N ARG A 138 -10.10 -7.61 14.59
CA ARG A 138 -10.63 -8.98 14.47
C ARG A 138 -12.15 -9.01 14.38
N TYR A 139 -12.83 -8.24 15.20
CA TYR A 139 -14.28 -8.14 15.19
C TYR A 139 -14.77 -7.59 13.84
N GLY A 140 -14.20 -6.49 13.34
CA GLY A 140 -14.55 -5.92 12.04
C GLY A 140 -14.33 -6.92 10.88
N HIS A 141 -13.19 -7.61 10.87
CA HIS A 141 -12.89 -8.69 9.92
C HIS A 141 -13.98 -9.78 9.94
N ASN A 142 -14.25 -10.36 11.11
CA ASN A 142 -15.16 -11.48 11.25
C ASN A 142 -16.65 -11.08 11.10
N LEU A 143 -16.99 -9.80 11.27
CA LEU A 143 -18.36 -9.32 11.06
C LEU A 143 -18.70 -9.25 9.57
N ILE A 144 -17.82 -8.67 8.75
CA ILE A 144 -18.05 -8.52 7.31
C ILE A 144 -17.71 -9.80 6.53
N SER A 145 -16.80 -10.62 7.07
CA SER A 145 -16.40 -11.89 6.49
C SER A 145 -16.16 -12.91 7.60
N PRO A 146 -17.21 -13.65 8.02
CA PRO A 146 -17.10 -14.65 9.08
C PRO A 146 -15.99 -15.67 8.78
N GLY A 147 -15.10 -15.85 9.75
CA GLY A 147 -13.97 -16.78 9.63
C GLY A 147 -12.72 -16.21 8.92
N SER A 148 -12.74 -14.94 8.51
CA SER A 148 -11.56 -14.27 7.93
C SER A 148 -10.37 -14.15 8.90
N CYS A 149 -10.63 -14.14 10.21
CA CYS A 149 -9.61 -14.00 11.24
C CYS A 149 -9.78 -15.07 12.34
N LEU A 150 -9.72 -16.35 11.96
CA LEU A 150 -9.77 -17.48 12.90
C LEU A 150 -8.44 -17.70 13.61
N LEU A 151 -7.33 -17.59 12.89
CA LEU A 151 -6.02 -17.90 13.45
C LEU A 151 -5.54 -16.80 14.40
N PRO A 152 -4.83 -17.16 15.48
CA PRO A 152 -4.20 -16.18 16.35
C PRO A 152 -3.31 -15.23 15.55
N ASP A 153 -2.40 -15.74 14.72
CA ASP A 153 -1.39 -14.95 14.02
C ASP A 153 -1.93 -14.04 12.89
N ALA A 154 -3.20 -14.16 12.50
CA ALA A 154 -3.79 -13.49 11.34
C ALA A 154 -3.65 -11.96 11.31
N LEU A 155 -3.48 -11.31 12.47
CA LEU A 155 -3.39 -9.84 12.61
C LEU A 155 -2.05 -9.39 13.21
N GLU A 156 -1.01 -10.21 13.18
CA GLU A 156 0.30 -9.84 13.74
C GLU A 156 0.97 -8.69 12.99
N ALA A 157 0.70 -8.60 11.69
CA ALA A 157 1.34 -7.70 10.77
C ALA A 157 0.33 -6.99 9.89
N TYR A 158 0.81 -5.93 9.22
CA TYR A 158 0.06 -5.19 8.24
C TYR A 158 0.91 -4.82 7.03
N VAL A 159 0.23 -4.66 5.90
CA VAL A 159 0.74 -4.08 4.66
C VAL A 159 -0.09 -2.85 4.36
N ALA A 160 0.57 -1.70 4.20
CA ALA A 160 -0.07 -0.44 3.85
C ALA A 160 0.14 -0.14 2.37
N PHE A 161 -0.92 0.32 1.69
CA PHE A 161 -0.88 0.72 0.28
C PHE A 161 -1.90 1.83 0.00
N LEU A 162 -1.74 2.55 -1.11
CA LEU A 162 -2.79 3.43 -1.62
C LEU A 162 -3.66 2.65 -2.62
N PRO A 163 -4.99 2.82 -2.59
CA PRO A 163 -5.87 2.08 -3.47
C PRO A 163 -5.56 2.37 -4.93
N SER A 164 -5.70 1.33 -5.76
CA SER A 164 -5.60 1.43 -7.20
C SER A 164 -7.00 1.48 -7.82
N LYS A 165 -7.09 1.92 -9.07
CA LYS A 165 -8.36 1.93 -9.82
C LYS A 165 -8.93 0.52 -9.95
N SER A 166 -8.11 -0.52 -10.04
CA SER A 166 -8.59 -1.90 -10.05
C SER A 166 -9.23 -2.28 -8.73
N PHE A 167 -8.64 -1.92 -7.59
CA PHE A 167 -9.26 -2.13 -6.27
C PHE A 167 -10.62 -1.43 -6.14
N LEU A 168 -10.69 -0.13 -6.50
CA LEU A 168 -11.91 0.67 -6.37
C LEU A 168 -13.07 0.19 -7.26
N LYS A 169 -12.78 -0.65 -8.26
CA LYS A 169 -13.78 -1.25 -9.16
C LYS A 169 -14.14 -2.69 -8.78
N LEU A 170 -13.52 -3.25 -7.75
CA LEU A 170 -13.84 -4.61 -7.33
C LEU A 170 -15.25 -4.70 -6.77
N PRO A 171 -15.93 -5.84 -6.99
CA PRO A 171 -17.10 -6.18 -6.20
C PRO A 171 -16.67 -6.52 -4.77
N TYR A 172 -17.10 -5.72 -3.81
CA TYR A 172 -16.90 -5.98 -2.38
C TYR A 172 -18.12 -5.56 -1.57
N SER A 173 -18.28 -6.19 -0.41
CA SER A 173 -19.18 -5.69 0.64
C SER A 173 -18.41 -4.73 1.56
N VAL A 174 -19.09 -3.70 2.06
CA VAL A 174 -18.50 -2.70 2.96
C VAL A 174 -19.19 -2.76 4.31
N TYR A 175 -18.39 -2.80 5.37
CA TYR A 175 -18.84 -2.55 6.74
C TYR A 175 -18.16 -1.30 7.28
N GLU A 176 -18.94 -0.39 7.86
CA GLU A 176 -18.46 0.86 8.43
C GLU A 176 -18.49 0.82 9.96
N VAL A 177 -17.38 1.20 10.57
CA VAL A 177 -17.26 1.43 12.01
C VAL A 177 -17.14 2.93 12.23
N HIS A 178 -18.17 3.49 12.87
CA HIS A 178 -18.24 4.91 13.19
C HIS A 178 -17.68 5.13 14.59
N ASN A 179 -16.63 5.95 14.68
CA ASN A 179 -16.20 6.59 15.92
C ASN A 179 -16.48 8.10 15.81
N ASP A 180 -16.55 8.82 16.93
CA ASP A 180 -16.91 10.25 17.00
C ASP A 180 -16.16 11.18 16.03
N ARG A 181 -15.00 10.77 15.52
CA ARG A 181 -14.16 11.56 14.60
C ARG A 181 -13.82 10.88 13.27
N TYR A 182 -14.06 9.57 13.14
CA TYR A 182 -13.55 8.80 12.00
C TYR A 182 -14.51 7.69 11.60
N VAL A 183 -14.61 7.46 10.30
CA VAL A 183 -15.28 6.28 9.73
C VAL A 183 -14.23 5.33 9.22
N HIS A 184 -14.11 4.16 9.85
CA HIS A 184 -13.27 3.08 9.35
C HIS A 184 -14.12 2.13 8.51
N LYS A 185 -13.57 1.66 7.39
CA LYS A 185 -14.25 0.78 6.46
C LYS A 185 -13.53 -0.54 6.37
N PHE A 186 -14.28 -1.63 6.35
CA PHE A 186 -13.81 -2.97 6.06
C PHE A 186 -14.44 -3.42 4.75
N PHE A 187 -13.60 -3.90 3.82
CA PHE A 187 -13.97 -4.33 2.49
C PHE A 187 -13.80 -5.84 2.42
N ALA A 188 -14.90 -6.59 2.44
CA ALA A 188 -14.86 -8.04 2.17
C ALA A 188 -14.80 -8.27 0.67
N LEU A 189 -13.70 -8.85 0.22
CA LEU A 189 -13.45 -9.09 -1.19
C LEU A 189 -14.11 -10.40 -1.62
N LEU A 190 -14.78 -10.38 -2.78
CA LEU A 190 -15.34 -11.61 -3.34
C LEU A 190 -14.21 -12.59 -3.69
N PRO A 191 -14.31 -13.89 -3.31
CA PRO A 191 -13.32 -14.90 -3.69
C PRO A 191 -13.08 -14.92 -5.20
N GLY A 192 -11.82 -15.03 -5.61
CA GLY A 192 -11.42 -14.99 -7.01
C GLY A 192 -11.11 -13.58 -7.55
N SER A 193 -11.52 -12.52 -6.83
CA SER A 193 -11.19 -11.13 -7.18
C SER A 193 -9.68 -10.91 -7.27
N ARG A 194 -9.26 -10.04 -8.18
CA ARG A 194 -7.85 -9.69 -8.39
C ARG A 194 -7.66 -8.19 -8.52
N PHE A 195 -6.68 -7.64 -7.82
CA PHE A 195 -6.25 -6.26 -7.97
C PHE A 195 -4.74 -6.15 -7.77
N HIS A 196 -4.18 -5.04 -8.25
CA HIS A 196 -2.77 -4.73 -8.05
C HIS A 196 -2.63 -3.57 -7.09
N PHE A 197 -1.55 -3.58 -6.31
CA PHE A 197 -1.17 -2.45 -5.50
C PHE A 197 0.35 -2.39 -5.33
N GLU A 198 0.87 -1.19 -5.08
CA GLU A 198 2.26 -1.01 -4.67
C GLU A 198 2.30 -0.86 -3.15
N VAL A 199 3.20 -1.62 -2.52
CA VAL A 199 3.41 -1.66 -1.09
C VAL A 199 4.13 -0.37 -0.67
N VAL A 200 3.50 0.39 0.20
CA VAL A 200 4.08 1.61 0.78
C VAL A 200 4.92 1.25 1.99
N ALA A 201 4.32 0.50 2.92
CA ALA A 201 4.97 0.15 4.16
C ALA A 201 4.51 -1.21 4.68
N VAL A 202 5.40 -1.86 5.44
CA VAL A 202 5.11 -3.11 6.15
C VAL A 202 5.51 -2.97 7.61
N GLY A 203 4.76 -3.58 8.52
CA GLY A 203 5.07 -3.50 9.93
C GLY A 203 4.31 -4.49 10.78
N LEU A 204 4.66 -4.53 12.06
CA LEU A 204 3.89 -5.26 13.07
C LEU A 204 2.73 -4.38 13.52
N ALA A 205 1.52 -4.94 13.58
CA ALA A 205 0.33 -4.20 13.96
C ALA A 205 0.31 -3.90 15.47
N TYR A 206 0.83 -4.83 16.28
CA TYR A 206 0.80 -4.74 17.74
C TYR A 206 2.18 -5.08 18.32
N PRO A 207 3.21 -4.24 18.12
CA PRO A 207 4.54 -4.51 18.65
C PRO A 207 4.52 -4.47 20.18
N ALA A 208 5.06 -5.52 20.81
CA ALA A 208 5.23 -5.56 22.26
C ALA A 208 6.24 -4.48 22.70
N ALA A 209 5.88 -3.69 23.71
CA ALA A 209 6.80 -2.76 24.34
C ALA A 209 7.86 -3.55 25.12
N LYS A 210 9.13 -3.51 24.70
CA LYS A 210 10.23 -3.79 25.64
C LYS A 210 10.37 -2.57 26.57
N LYS A 211 10.56 -2.78 27.87
CA LYS A 211 11.02 -1.73 28.79
C LYS A 211 12.24 -1.05 28.15
N ARG A 212 12.18 0.26 27.93
CA ARG A 212 13.28 1.05 27.35
C ARG A 212 14.54 0.88 28.22
N PRO A 213 15.73 0.63 27.66
CA PRO A 213 16.90 1.33 28.13
C PRO A 213 16.74 2.80 27.71
N SER A 214 16.94 3.71 28.65
CA SER A 214 17.00 5.15 28.41
C SER A 214 18.01 5.48 27.32
N GLY A 215 17.57 6.09 26.21
CA GLY A 215 18.47 6.53 25.15
C GLY A 215 17.73 7.19 24.00
N LEU A 216 17.70 8.52 24.00
CA LEU A 216 17.30 9.37 22.88
C LEU A 216 18.35 9.21 21.76
N GLY A 217 17.99 8.70 20.58
CA GLY A 217 18.91 8.79 19.44
C GLY A 217 18.77 7.78 18.31
N ILE A 218 17.59 7.57 17.72
CA ILE A 218 17.49 6.81 16.45
C ILE A 218 16.41 7.39 15.51
N LEU A 219 16.38 8.72 15.29
CA LEU A 219 15.48 9.32 14.28
C LEU A 219 16.17 9.64 12.94
N ARG A 220 17.48 9.36 12.79
CA ARG A 220 18.27 9.75 11.61
C ARG A 220 18.46 8.67 10.53
N CYS A 221 18.22 7.39 10.82
CA CYS A 221 18.59 6.31 9.89
C CYS A 221 17.52 5.90 8.87
N CYS A 222 16.24 6.20 9.09
CA CYS A 222 15.18 5.70 8.19
C CYS A 222 14.98 6.55 6.92
N PHE A 223 15.46 7.80 6.91
CA PHE A 223 15.16 8.76 5.84
C PHE A 223 16.36 9.22 5.03
N THR A 224 17.58 8.80 5.41
CA THR A 224 18.78 9.12 4.62
C THR A 224 19.28 7.83 3.98
N GLY A 225 19.19 7.74 2.65
CA GLY A 225 19.65 6.60 1.86
C GLY A 225 21.16 6.43 1.84
N LYS A 226 21.83 6.42 2.99
CA LYS A 226 23.24 6.08 3.13
C LYS A 226 23.39 4.79 3.94
N THR A 227 23.90 3.79 3.25
CA THR A 227 24.53 2.58 3.78
C THR A 227 25.54 2.94 4.87
N ASN A 228 25.29 2.51 6.10
CA ASN A 228 26.20 1.65 6.86
C ASN A 228 25.59 1.33 8.22
N THR A 229 25.52 0.03 8.50
CA THR A 229 25.53 -0.61 9.84
C THR A 229 24.85 0.15 10.99
N CYS A 230 23.68 -0.33 11.42
CA CYS A 230 23.19 -0.08 12.77
C CYS A 230 23.01 -1.42 13.50
N LEU A 231 23.84 -1.58 14.54
CA LEU A 231 23.83 -2.62 15.57
C LEU A 231 22.49 -2.67 16.33
#